data_AF-W1UV06-F1
#
_entry.id   AF-W1UV06-F1
#
_cell.length_a   1.000
_cell.length_b   1.000
_cell.length_c   1.000
_cell.angle_alpha   90.00
_cell.angle_beta   90.00
_cell.angle_gamma   90.00
#
_symmetry.space_group_name_H-M   'P 1'
#
loop_
_entity.id
_entity.type
_entity.pdbx_description
1 polymer ?
#
loop_
_entity_poly.entity_id
_entity_poly.type
_entity_poly.pdbx_seq_one_letter_code
_entity_poly.pdbx_strand_id
1 'polypeptide(L)'
;LFIKKFSAFYIISSILLILTSIIVFLRTGGTNFLLYSLLIILLYQADVDVVLKTYVGVSGIIVLLIFLLSILGVVPNLQFAQIRSSSLVVRNSFGFIYPTDFASHCFYLFIAWGYLLREKYIFIRTIVGLSLAFFILKFCDARLNALSVLAATLIFIIMYYTKEREFKVYSIMPYFALIFSTFMFYVSYFFTWSSSFYVNLNNLFSMRLFLGKNALDTYGLPLFGKAGVKFIGYGGTTESVHSYNYVDSSYIQMLFYYGLIPVVLLVLIYVFASKKVHKQKKYLFLALLSLITINCMIEAFWIRPGYNIFMFTIFANLYDIQNKEKREVRL
;
A
#
# COMPACT_ATOMS: atom_id res chain seq x y z
N LEU A 1 -17.02 -7.51 34.30
CA LEU A 1 -17.23 -8.08 32.94
C LEU A 1 -17.35 -6.92 31.94
N PHE A 2 -16.26 -6.56 31.25
CA PHE A 2 -16.30 -5.56 30.18
C PHE A 2 -16.84 -6.20 28.90
N ILE A 3 -18.15 -6.15 28.68
CA ILE A 3 -18.68 -6.37 27.33
C ILE A 3 -18.22 -5.16 26.51
N LYS A 4 -17.06 -5.27 25.84
CA LYS A 4 -16.64 -4.29 24.84
C LYS A 4 -17.80 -4.17 23.85
N LYS A 5 -18.43 -3.00 23.78
CA LYS A 5 -19.46 -2.71 22.77
C LYS A 5 -18.77 -2.71 21.41
N PHE A 6 -18.85 -3.83 20.71
CA PHE A 6 -18.44 -3.92 19.31
C PHE A 6 -19.42 -3.15 18.44
N SER A 7 -18.91 -2.31 17.54
CA SER A 7 -19.77 -1.61 16.58
C SER A 7 -20.36 -2.59 15.56
N ALA A 8 -21.62 -2.43 15.18
CA ALA A 8 -22.28 -3.25 14.16
C ALA A 8 -21.46 -3.35 12.85
N PHE A 9 -20.90 -2.22 12.40
CA PHE A 9 -20.02 -2.18 11.22
C PHE A 9 -18.82 -3.15 11.33
N TYR A 10 -18.17 -3.21 12.49
CA TYR A 10 -17.06 -4.15 12.73
C TYR A 10 -17.52 -5.61 12.71
N ILE A 11 -18.63 -5.93 13.41
CA ILE A 11 -19.14 -7.31 13.48
C ILE A 11 -19.50 -7.80 12.07
N ILE A 12 -20.27 -7.00 11.32
CA ILE A 12 -20.69 -7.33 9.96
C ILE A 12 -19.47 -7.48 9.04
N SER A 13 -18.53 -6.53 9.08
CA SER A 13 -17.31 -6.60 8.27
C SER A 13 -16.47 -7.83 8.61
N SER A 14 -16.35 -8.18 9.90
CA SER A 14 -15.57 -9.35 10.35
C SER A 14 -16.18 -10.65 9.85
N ILE A 15 -17.50 -10.81 9.96
CA ILE A 15 -18.22 -11.98 9.45
C ILE A 15 -18.03 -12.08 7.93
N LEU A 16 -18.23 -10.99 7.18
CA LEU A 16 -18.06 -10.98 5.73
C LEU A 16 -16.61 -11.27 5.31
N LEU A 17 -15.61 -10.71 6.00
CA LEU A 17 -14.20 -10.98 5.73
C LEU A 17 -13.85 -12.45 5.98
N ILE A 18 -14.34 -13.06 7.07
CA ILE A 18 -14.10 -14.48 7.35
C ILE A 18 -14.79 -15.37 6.31
N LEU A 19 -16.08 -15.12 6.02
CA LEU A 19 -16.83 -15.91 5.04
C LEU A 19 -16.18 -15.85 3.65
N THR A 20 -15.87 -14.63 3.18
CA THR A 20 -15.20 -14.47 1.89
C THR A 20 -13.81 -15.09 1.89
N SER A 21 -13.06 -15.01 3.00
CA SER A 21 -11.74 -15.65 3.15
C SER A 21 -11.80 -17.16 3.04
N ILE A 22 -12.79 -17.81 3.67
CA ILE A 22 -12.99 -19.26 3.56
C ILE A 22 -13.29 -19.63 2.11
N ILE A 23 -14.18 -18.89 1.43
CA ILE A 23 -14.51 -19.17 0.03
C ILE A 23 -13.28 -18.99 -0.87
N VAL A 24 -12.50 -17.91 -0.71
CA VAL A 24 -11.26 -17.69 -1.47
C VAL A 24 -10.27 -18.82 -1.24
N PHE A 25 -10.09 -19.25 0.01
CA PHE A 25 -9.20 -20.37 0.35
C PHE A 25 -9.65 -21.66 -0.34
N LEU A 26 -10.94 -22.00 -0.26
CA LEU A 26 -11.50 -23.19 -0.92
C LEU A 26 -11.36 -23.16 -2.45
N ARG A 27 -11.36 -21.96 -3.07
CA ARG A 27 -11.26 -21.81 -4.52
C ARG A 27 -9.83 -21.71 -5.05
N THR A 28 -8.91 -21.20 -4.25
CA THR A 28 -7.55 -20.87 -4.71
C THR A 28 -6.45 -21.69 -4.03
N GLY A 29 -6.73 -22.28 -2.86
CA GLY A 29 -5.75 -22.85 -1.95
C GLY A 29 -4.88 -21.81 -1.22
N GLY A 30 -5.03 -20.51 -1.55
CA GLY A 30 -4.22 -19.44 -0.99
C GLY A 30 -4.70 -19.02 0.41
N THR A 31 -3.77 -18.94 1.36
CA THR A 31 -4.05 -18.56 2.76
C THR A 31 -3.93 -17.06 3.02
N ASN A 32 -3.29 -16.32 2.11
CA ASN A 32 -2.96 -14.90 2.30
C ASN A 32 -4.18 -14.05 2.66
N PHE A 33 -5.29 -14.16 1.93
CA PHE A 33 -6.47 -13.32 2.18
C PHE A 33 -7.09 -13.58 3.57
N LEU A 34 -7.10 -14.84 4.01
CA LEU A 34 -7.54 -15.22 5.35
C LEU A 34 -6.64 -14.62 6.42
N LEU A 35 -5.32 -14.77 6.30
CA LEU A 35 -4.35 -14.23 7.26
C LEU A 35 -4.47 -12.70 7.36
N TYR A 36 -4.61 -12.03 6.21
CA TYR A 36 -4.74 -10.57 6.16
C TYR A 36 -6.07 -10.10 6.76
N SER A 37 -7.15 -10.82 6.50
CA SER A 37 -8.47 -10.54 7.08
C SER A 37 -8.47 -10.75 8.60
N LEU A 38 -7.84 -11.82 9.10
CA LEU A 38 -7.65 -12.05 10.53
C LEU A 38 -6.84 -10.91 11.17
N LEU A 39 -5.77 -10.44 10.53
CA LEU A 39 -4.99 -9.32 11.05
C LEU A 39 -5.82 -8.03 11.14
N ILE A 40 -6.64 -7.71 10.13
CA ILE A 40 -7.57 -6.55 10.16
C ILE A 40 -8.53 -6.67 11.35
N ILE A 41 -9.07 -7.86 11.59
CA ILE A 41 -10.05 -8.12 12.67
C ILE A 41 -9.39 -8.06 14.04
N LEU A 42 -8.23 -8.70 14.22
CA LEU A 42 -7.52 -8.80 15.50
C LEU A 42 -6.98 -7.44 15.98
N LEU A 43 -6.71 -6.51 15.07
CA LEU A 43 -6.30 -5.15 15.40
C LEU A 43 -7.48 -4.23 15.80
N TYR A 44 -8.69 -4.77 15.96
CA TYR A 44 -9.84 -4.00 16.44
C TYR A 44 -9.56 -3.31 17.77
N GLN A 45 -9.75 -1.99 17.79
CA GLN A 45 -9.49 -1.14 18.97
C GLN A 45 -8.05 -1.18 19.51
N ALA A 46 -7.11 -1.81 18.80
CA ALA A 46 -5.69 -1.68 19.12
C ALA A 46 -5.26 -0.22 19.01
N ASP A 47 -4.25 0.18 19.77
CA ASP A 47 -3.69 1.53 19.63
C ASP A 47 -2.84 1.60 18.37
N VAL A 48 -3.21 2.48 17.43
CA VAL A 48 -2.49 2.66 16.15
C VAL A 48 -1.01 2.98 16.39
N ASP A 49 -0.67 3.78 17.39
CA ASP A 49 0.73 4.11 17.67
C ASP A 49 1.52 2.90 18.13
N VAL A 50 0.89 1.98 18.87
CA VAL A 50 1.55 0.71 19.28
C VAL A 50 1.79 -0.16 18.05
N VAL A 51 0.77 -0.32 17.20
CA VAL A 51 0.89 -1.11 15.97
C VAL A 51 1.98 -0.56 15.05
N LEU A 52 1.99 0.77 14.84
CA LEU A 52 2.98 1.43 14.00
C LEU A 52 4.38 1.39 14.62
N LYS A 53 4.53 1.51 15.94
CA LYS A 53 5.84 1.34 16.62
C LYS A 53 6.37 -0.08 16.40
N THR A 54 5.53 -1.09 16.57
CA THR A 54 5.91 -2.49 16.33
C THR A 54 6.32 -2.69 14.86
N TYR A 55 5.54 -2.17 13.91
CA TYR A 55 5.86 -2.24 12.50
C TYR A 55 7.19 -1.55 12.16
N VAL A 56 7.42 -0.32 12.63
CA VAL A 56 8.66 0.42 12.38
C VAL A 56 9.86 -0.30 13.01
N GLY A 57 9.72 -0.83 14.23
CA GLY A 57 10.79 -1.59 14.88
C GLY A 57 11.13 -2.88 14.13
N VAL A 58 10.15 -3.74 13.89
CA VAL A 58 10.36 -5.04 13.27
C VAL A 58 10.76 -4.90 11.80
N SER A 59 9.96 -4.21 10.99
CA SER A 59 10.24 -4.05 9.56
C SER A 59 11.49 -3.19 9.34
N GLY A 60 11.74 -2.20 10.19
CA GLY A 60 12.95 -1.37 10.10
C GLY A 60 14.23 -2.16 10.34
N ILE A 61 14.27 -3.00 11.38
CA ILE A 61 15.42 -3.89 11.65
C ILE A 61 15.63 -4.86 10.50
N ILE A 62 14.57 -5.50 10.00
CA ILE A 62 14.68 -6.47 8.90
C ILE A 62 15.19 -5.80 7.62
N VAL A 63 14.61 -4.66 7.23
CA VAL A 63 15.02 -3.94 6.02
C VAL A 63 16.46 -3.44 6.14
N LEU A 64 16.85 -2.89 7.29
CA LEU A 64 18.22 -2.45 7.53
C LEU A 64 19.21 -3.61 7.48
N LEU A 65 18.88 -4.75 8.09
CA LEU A 65 19.73 -5.93 8.07
C LEU A 65 19.93 -6.45 6.63
N ILE A 66 18.84 -6.61 5.86
CA ILE A 66 18.92 -7.05 4.46
C ILE A 66 19.75 -6.07 3.62
N PHE A 67 19.53 -4.77 3.80
CA PHE A 67 20.30 -3.73 3.14
C PHE A 67 21.80 -3.87 3.45
N LEU A 68 22.19 -3.95 4.73
CA LEU A 68 23.58 -4.08 5.14
C LEU A 68 24.21 -5.38 4.62
N LEU A 69 23.52 -6.50 4.74
CA LEU A 69 23.97 -7.78 4.22
C LEU A 69 24.16 -7.74 2.69
N SER A 70 23.36 -6.94 1.98
CA SER A 70 23.53 -6.76 0.54
C SER A 70 24.75 -5.92 0.17
N ILE A 71 25.08 -4.90 0.97
CA ILE A 71 26.30 -4.10 0.81
C ILE A 71 27.55 -4.92 1.14
N LEU A 72 27.46 -5.82 2.13
CA LEU A 72 28.54 -6.74 2.50
C LEU A 72 28.69 -7.93 1.52
N GLY A 73 27.79 -8.07 0.54
CA GLY A 73 27.81 -9.16 -0.44
C GLY A 73 27.33 -10.51 0.09
N VAL A 74 26.76 -10.57 1.29
CA VAL A 74 26.18 -11.80 1.87
C VAL A 74 24.85 -12.14 1.19
N VAL A 75 24.04 -11.11 0.91
CA VAL A 75 22.80 -11.23 0.13
C VAL A 75 23.02 -10.57 -1.24
N PRO A 76 22.63 -11.17 -2.37
CA PRO A 76 22.81 -10.55 -3.68
C PRO A 76 22.07 -9.21 -3.79
N ASN A 77 22.80 -8.14 -4.16
CA ASN A 77 22.19 -6.91 -4.65
C ASN A 77 21.90 -7.05 -6.15
N LEU A 78 20.68 -7.44 -6.50
CA LEU A 78 20.29 -7.59 -7.90
C LEU A 78 20.30 -6.22 -8.60
N GLN A 79 21.02 -6.15 -9.72
CA GLN A 79 21.19 -4.93 -10.49
C GLN A 79 20.52 -5.07 -11.86
N PHE A 80 19.56 -4.18 -12.11
CA PHE A 80 18.79 -4.18 -13.35
C PHE A 80 19.23 -3.01 -14.22
N ALA A 81 19.91 -3.31 -15.31
CA ALA A 81 20.34 -2.34 -16.29
C ALA A 81 19.18 -1.96 -17.21
N GLN A 82 18.84 -0.68 -17.29
CA GLN A 82 17.78 -0.16 -18.16
C GLN A 82 18.30 1.03 -18.95
N ILE A 83 18.04 1.06 -20.26
CA ILE A 83 18.30 2.23 -21.09
C ILE A 83 17.12 3.20 -20.90
N ARG A 84 17.41 4.41 -20.41
CA ARG A 84 16.43 5.49 -20.26
C ARG A 84 16.99 6.76 -20.87
N SER A 85 16.24 7.36 -21.80
CA SER A 85 16.60 8.64 -22.44
C SER A 85 18.08 8.68 -22.83
N SER A 86 18.52 7.69 -23.60
CA SER A 86 19.91 7.51 -24.08
C SER A 86 21.00 7.32 -23.02
N SER A 87 20.65 7.12 -21.74
CA SER A 87 21.60 6.80 -20.66
C SER A 87 21.33 5.42 -20.06
N LEU A 88 22.40 4.71 -19.70
CA LEU A 88 22.29 3.46 -18.96
C LEU A 88 22.05 3.78 -17.48
N VAL A 89 20.92 3.32 -16.95
CA VAL A 89 20.59 3.43 -15.53
C VAL A 89 20.64 2.05 -14.90
N VAL A 90 21.49 1.88 -13.90
CA VAL A 90 21.56 0.65 -13.09
C VAL A 90 20.68 0.81 -11.87
N ARG A 91 19.71 -0.10 -11.72
CA ARG A 91 18.73 -0.07 -10.64
C ARG A 91 19.06 -1.15 -9.62
N ASN A 92 19.41 -0.75 -8.41
CA ASN A 92 19.80 -1.65 -7.32
C ASN A 92 18.57 -2.12 -6.54
N SER A 93 18.56 -3.39 -6.14
CA SER A 93 17.51 -3.98 -5.29
C SER A 93 17.88 -4.06 -3.82
N PHE A 94 19.15 -3.87 -3.47
CA PHE A 94 19.68 -3.86 -2.09
C PHE A 94 19.24 -5.07 -1.25
N GLY A 95 19.36 -6.26 -1.83
CA GLY A 95 19.00 -7.52 -1.17
C GLY A 95 17.54 -7.92 -1.30
N PHE A 96 16.70 -7.08 -1.91
CA PHE A 96 15.31 -7.43 -2.25
C PHE A 96 15.22 -8.03 -3.65
N ILE A 97 14.09 -8.67 -3.93
CA ILE A 97 13.85 -9.33 -5.22
C ILE A 97 13.77 -8.36 -6.41
N TYR A 98 13.48 -7.08 -6.16
CA TYR A 98 13.39 -6.07 -7.20
C TYR A 98 13.58 -4.64 -6.64
N PRO A 99 14.02 -3.64 -7.44
CA PRO A 99 14.28 -2.28 -6.95
C PRO A 99 13.06 -1.54 -6.40
N THR A 100 11.87 -1.77 -6.96
CA THR A 100 10.63 -1.12 -6.46
C THR A 100 10.18 -1.73 -5.14
N ASP A 101 10.38 -3.04 -4.92
CA ASP A 101 10.09 -3.68 -3.63
C ASP A 101 10.85 -3.04 -2.47
N PHE A 102 12.17 -2.87 -2.61
CA PHE A 102 12.97 -2.18 -1.60
C PHE A 102 12.50 -0.72 -1.40
N ALA A 103 12.25 0.00 -2.49
CA ALA A 103 11.77 1.37 -2.42
C ALA A 103 10.38 1.50 -1.76
N SER A 104 9.49 0.53 -1.95
CA SER A 104 8.19 0.48 -1.28
C SER A 104 8.34 0.23 0.21
N HIS A 105 9.22 -0.67 0.66
CA HIS A 105 9.52 -0.81 2.08
C HIS A 105 9.99 0.52 2.69
N CYS A 106 10.89 1.23 2.00
CA CYS A 106 11.35 2.55 2.43
C CYS A 106 10.19 3.55 2.54
N PHE A 107 9.31 3.61 1.54
CA PHE A 107 8.14 4.47 1.56
C PHE A 107 7.21 4.18 2.74
N TYR A 108 6.82 2.92 2.93
CA TYR A 108 5.89 2.54 4.00
C TYR A 108 6.49 2.73 5.40
N LEU A 109 7.79 2.43 5.57
CA LEU A 109 8.51 2.74 6.82
C LEU A 109 8.56 4.24 7.09
N PHE A 110 8.84 5.06 6.07
CA PHE A 110 8.90 6.51 6.20
C PHE A 110 7.57 7.11 6.66
N ILE A 111 6.45 6.70 6.06
CA ILE A 111 5.13 7.22 6.47
C ILE A 111 4.72 6.75 7.87
N ALA A 112 5.05 5.51 8.25
CA ALA A 112 4.77 4.98 9.58
C ALA A 112 5.60 5.71 10.65
N TRP A 113 6.91 5.82 10.44
CA TRP A 113 7.81 6.56 11.32
C TRP A 113 7.45 8.05 11.41
N GLY A 114 7.16 8.67 10.27
CA GLY A 114 6.77 10.08 10.20
C GLY A 114 5.44 10.37 10.92
N TYR A 115 4.50 9.42 10.92
CA TYR A 115 3.25 9.51 11.68
C TYR A 115 3.45 9.33 13.18
N LEU A 116 4.34 8.44 13.62
CA LEU A 116 4.70 8.29 15.04
C LEU A 116 5.30 9.58 15.62
N LEU A 117 6.02 10.34 14.78
CA LEU A 117 6.59 11.63 15.13
C LEU A 117 5.69 12.81 14.74
N ARG A 118 4.38 12.60 14.51
CA ARG A 118 3.47 13.61 13.93
C ARG A 118 3.51 14.98 14.62
N GLU A 119 3.62 15.00 15.94
CA GLU A 119 3.62 16.23 16.75
C GLU A 119 5.00 16.88 16.90
N LYS A 120 6.09 16.18 16.56
CA LYS A 120 7.47 16.58 16.87
C LYS A 120 8.35 16.62 15.62
N TYR A 121 9.51 17.26 15.74
CA TYR A 121 10.64 17.14 14.81
C TYR A 121 10.30 17.26 13.31
N ILE A 122 9.48 18.24 12.91
CA ILE A 122 9.12 18.39 11.48
C ILE A 122 10.35 18.56 10.59
N PHE A 123 11.35 19.31 11.04
CA PHE A 123 12.60 19.54 10.31
C PHE A 123 13.34 18.23 10.01
N ILE A 124 13.48 17.34 11.01
CA ILE A 124 14.12 16.03 10.83
C ILE A 124 13.33 15.18 9.84
N ARG A 125 12.00 15.14 9.97
CA ARG A 125 11.14 14.40 9.03
C ARG A 125 11.28 14.90 7.60
N THR A 126 11.39 16.22 7.40
CA THR A 126 11.60 16.82 6.09
C THR A 126 12.95 16.46 5.50
N ILE A 127 14.06 16.60 6.24
CA ILE A 127 15.40 16.24 5.75
C ILE A 127 15.47 14.75 5.41
N VAL A 128 14.95 13.88 6.29
CA VAL A 128 14.92 12.43 6.04
C VAL A 128 14.10 12.11 4.80
N GLY A 129 12.92 12.74 4.63
CA GLY A 129 12.07 12.53 3.47
C GLY A 129 12.73 12.95 2.15
N LEU A 130 13.36 14.12 2.11
CA LEU A 130 14.08 14.61 0.93
C LEU A 130 15.29 13.72 0.60
N SER A 131 16.08 13.36 1.62
CA SER A 131 17.27 12.51 1.47
C SER A 131 16.90 11.11 1.00
N LEU A 132 15.83 10.53 1.56
CA LEU A 132 15.33 9.22 1.18
C LEU A 132 14.77 9.21 -0.24
N ALA A 133 14.00 10.23 -0.63
CA ALA A 133 13.51 10.36 -1.99
C ALA A 133 14.66 10.48 -3.00
N PHE A 134 15.67 11.30 -2.69
CA PHE A 134 16.88 11.41 -3.50
C PHE A 134 17.61 10.07 -3.62
N PHE A 135 17.80 9.36 -2.51
CA PHE A 135 18.42 8.03 -2.47
C PHE A 135 17.66 7.03 -3.37
N ILE A 136 16.33 6.95 -3.24
CA ILE A 136 15.49 6.06 -4.04
C ILE A 136 15.61 6.40 -5.54
N LEU A 137 15.58 7.69 -5.91
CA LEU A 137 15.74 8.10 -7.30
C LEU A 137 17.12 7.74 -7.84
N LYS A 138 18.18 8.01 -7.07
CA LYS A 138 19.55 7.85 -7.53
C LYS A 138 19.96 6.38 -7.67
N PHE A 139 19.60 5.54 -6.70
CA PHE A 139 20.12 4.17 -6.62
C PHE A 139 19.14 3.09 -7.06
N CYS A 140 17.83 3.32 -6.93
CA CYS A 140 16.79 2.33 -7.30
C CYS A 140 16.04 2.72 -8.59
N ASP A 141 16.09 4.01 -8.97
CA ASP A 141 15.27 4.62 -10.03
C ASP A 141 13.78 4.25 -9.92
N ALA A 142 13.29 4.17 -8.68
CA ALA A 142 11.91 3.85 -8.34
C ALA A 142 11.10 5.15 -8.15
N ARG A 143 10.79 5.81 -9.27
CA ARG A 143 10.21 7.16 -9.32
C ARG A 143 8.91 7.30 -8.54
N LEU A 144 7.99 6.34 -8.65
CA LEU A 144 6.71 6.38 -7.93
C LEU A 144 6.91 6.38 -6.41
N ASN A 145 7.76 5.50 -5.90
CA ASN A 145 8.04 5.40 -4.46
C ASN A 145 8.73 6.68 -3.95
N ALA A 146 9.69 7.23 -4.71
CA ALA A 146 10.30 8.52 -4.38
C ALA A 146 9.29 9.68 -4.38
N LEU A 147 8.42 9.77 -5.39
CA LEU A 147 7.35 10.77 -5.45
C LEU A 147 6.36 10.59 -4.30
N SER A 148 6.08 9.35 -3.89
CA SER A 148 5.23 9.05 -2.74
C SER A 148 5.87 9.49 -1.42
N VAL A 149 7.19 9.32 -1.26
CA VAL A 149 7.95 9.86 -0.11
C VAL A 149 7.92 11.39 -0.10
N LEU A 150 8.11 12.05 -1.25
CA LEU A 150 8.01 13.51 -1.36
C LEU A 150 6.61 14.02 -1.04
N ALA A 151 5.57 13.36 -1.57
CA ALA A 151 4.18 13.68 -1.27
C ALA A 151 3.86 13.51 0.22
N ALA A 152 4.32 12.43 0.85
CA ALA A 152 4.20 12.25 2.30
C ALA A 152 4.93 13.34 3.09
N THR A 153 6.13 13.72 2.65
CA THR A 153 6.90 14.82 3.26
C THR A 153 6.13 16.13 3.20
N LEU A 154 5.53 16.45 2.05
CA LEU A 154 4.67 17.62 1.90
C LEU A 154 3.43 17.54 2.78
N ILE A 155 2.77 16.39 2.87
CA ILE A 155 1.64 16.16 3.78
C ILE A 155 2.06 16.45 5.23
N PHE A 156 3.20 15.93 5.69
CA PHE A 156 3.68 16.18 7.06
C PHE A 156 3.92 17.68 7.32
N ILE A 157 4.51 18.40 6.37
CA ILE A 157 4.73 19.85 6.47
C ILE A 157 3.40 20.58 6.57
N ILE A 158 2.48 20.33 5.63
CA ILE A 158 1.16 20.97 5.60
C ILE A 158 0.44 20.71 6.92
N MET A 159 0.33 19.46 7.36
CA MET A 159 -0.40 19.10 8.58
C MET A 159 0.24 19.67 9.84
N TYR A 160 1.57 19.77 9.90
CA TYR A 160 2.29 20.34 11.03
C TYR A 160 2.00 21.83 11.22
N TYR A 161 1.96 22.59 10.13
CA TYR A 161 1.71 24.04 10.16
C TYR A 161 0.22 24.37 10.25
N THR A 162 -0.65 23.61 9.58
CA THR A 162 -2.09 23.83 9.62
C THR A 162 -2.75 23.26 10.88
N LYS A 163 -2.01 22.47 11.68
CA LYS A 163 -2.51 21.76 12.87
C LYS A 163 -3.74 20.91 12.53
N GLU A 164 -3.66 20.20 11.40
CA GLU A 164 -4.77 19.40 10.86
C GLU A 164 -6.07 20.23 10.70
N ARG A 165 -5.97 21.50 10.29
CA ARG A 165 -7.15 22.29 9.94
C ARG A 165 -7.91 21.63 8.79
N GLU A 166 -9.23 21.57 8.90
CA GLU A 166 -10.09 21.00 7.87
C GLU A 166 -10.02 21.79 6.55
N PHE A 167 -9.75 21.08 5.45
CA PHE A 167 -9.87 21.59 4.08
C PHE A 167 -10.93 20.80 3.31
N LYS A 168 -11.58 21.45 2.33
CA LYS A 168 -12.63 20.85 1.50
C LYS A 168 -12.21 19.51 0.86
N VAL A 169 -10.95 19.39 0.44
CA VAL A 169 -10.41 18.18 -0.18
C VAL A 169 -10.48 16.94 0.73
N TYR A 170 -10.49 17.10 2.05
CA TYR A 170 -10.57 15.96 2.98
C TYR A 170 -11.92 15.26 2.92
N SER A 171 -12.98 15.94 2.48
CA SER A 171 -14.32 15.34 2.35
C SER A 171 -14.40 14.24 1.29
N ILE A 172 -13.54 14.29 0.25
CA ILE A 172 -13.51 13.31 -0.84
C ILE A 172 -12.52 12.16 -0.58
N MET A 173 -11.50 12.38 0.26
CA MET A 173 -10.46 11.39 0.61
C MET A 173 -11.00 10.02 1.08
N PRO A 174 -12.11 9.92 1.85
CA PRO A 174 -12.69 8.63 2.20
C PRO A 174 -13.09 7.76 1.00
N TYR A 175 -13.33 8.36 -0.16
CA TYR A 175 -13.75 7.66 -1.36
C TYR A 175 -12.59 7.32 -2.30
N PHE A 176 -11.34 7.67 -1.98
CA PHE A 176 -10.22 7.50 -2.90
C PHE A 176 -9.99 6.05 -3.31
N ALA A 177 -10.08 5.08 -2.40
CA ALA A 177 -9.97 3.67 -2.77
C ALA A 177 -11.03 3.27 -3.81
N LEU A 178 -12.28 3.72 -3.65
CA LEU A 178 -13.37 3.47 -4.60
C LEU A 178 -13.12 4.15 -5.95
N ILE A 179 -12.72 5.42 -5.94
CA ILE A 179 -12.44 6.21 -7.15
C ILE A 179 -11.30 5.55 -7.94
N PHE A 180 -10.16 5.29 -7.30
CA PHE A 180 -8.98 4.78 -7.98
C PHE A 180 -9.10 3.30 -8.35
N SER A 181 -9.75 2.47 -7.53
CA SER A 181 -10.01 1.07 -7.91
C SER A 181 -10.93 0.99 -9.12
N THR A 182 -12.02 1.77 -9.12
CA THR A 182 -12.99 1.81 -10.22
C THR A 182 -12.36 2.37 -11.48
N PHE A 183 -11.60 3.47 -11.36
CA PHE A 183 -10.84 4.04 -12.47
C PHE A 183 -9.88 3.02 -13.07
N MET A 184 -9.00 2.41 -12.27
CA MET A 184 -8.03 1.44 -12.76
C MET A 184 -8.70 0.23 -13.41
N PHE A 185 -9.79 -0.27 -12.82
CA PHE A 185 -10.58 -1.35 -13.42
C PHE A 185 -11.14 -0.93 -14.77
N TYR A 186 -11.83 0.21 -14.84
CA TYR A 186 -12.45 0.71 -16.07
C TYR A 186 -11.43 0.88 -17.19
N VAL A 187 -10.32 1.60 -16.93
CA VAL A 187 -9.33 1.89 -17.97
C VAL A 187 -8.54 0.65 -18.41
N SER A 188 -8.41 -0.36 -17.55
CA SER A 188 -7.78 -1.63 -17.91
C SER A 188 -8.75 -2.54 -18.67
N TYR A 189 -10.02 -2.63 -18.24
CA TYR A 189 -11.03 -3.50 -18.84
C TYR A 189 -11.36 -3.12 -20.28
N PHE A 190 -11.49 -1.81 -20.54
CA PHE A 190 -11.79 -1.26 -21.87
C PHE A 190 -10.55 -0.86 -22.68
N PHE A 191 -9.34 -1.21 -22.21
CA PHE A 191 -8.12 -0.91 -22.94
C PHE A 191 -8.16 -1.50 -24.36
N THR A 192 -7.80 -0.68 -25.35
CA THR A 192 -7.64 -1.09 -26.75
C THR A 192 -6.49 -0.32 -27.41
N TRP A 193 -5.75 -1.01 -28.28
CA TRP A 193 -4.71 -0.41 -29.12
C TRP A 193 -5.27 0.50 -30.23
N SER A 194 -6.57 0.38 -30.55
CA SER A 194 -7.20 1.16 -31.62
C SER A 194 -7.48 2.63 -31.27
N SER A 195 -7.35 3.01 -30.00
CA SER A 195 -7.66 4.37 -29.52
C SER A 195 -6.41 5.07 -29.03
N SER A 196 -6.09 6.23 -29.60
CA SER A 196 -4.96 7.07 -29.19
C SER A 196 -5.06 7.47 -27.71
N PHE A 197 -6.26 7.67 -27.19
CA PHE A 197 -6.51 7.95 -25.78
C PHE A 197 -5.99 6.81 -24.88
N TYR A 198 -6.36 5.56 -25.17
CA TYR A 198 -5.93 4.40 -24.37
C TYR A 198 -4.42 4.13 -24.52
N VAL A 199 -3.85 4.31 -25.71
CA VAL A 199 -2.40 4.16 -25.92
C VAL A 199 -1.61 5.18 -25.10
N ASN A 200 -2.02 6.46 -25.13
CA ASN A 200 -1.38 7.51 -24.34
C ASN A 200 -1.49 7.25 -22.84
N LEU A 201 -2.67 6.83 -22.37
CA LEU A 201 -2.88 6.48 -20.97
C LEU A 201 -2.04 5.26 -20.56
N ASN A 202 -1.95 4.25 -21.42
CA ASN A 202 -1.13 3.08 -21.15
C ASN A 202 0.37 3.41 -21.07
N ASN A 203 0.85 4.32 -21.93
CA ASN A 203 2.22 4.85 -21.85
C ASN A 203 2.47 5.59 -20.52
N LEU A 204 1.51 6.43 -20.09
CA LEU A 204 1.57 7.11 -18.79
C LEU A 204 1.70 6.11 -17.62
N PHE A 205 0.95 5.01 -17.69
CA PHE A 205 0.97 3.94 -16.68
C PHE A 205 2.08 2.89 -16.92
N SER A 206 3.02 3.15 -17.83
CA SER A 206 4.12 2.24 -18.20
C SER A 206 3.63 0.83 -18.54
N MET A 207 2.68 0.73 -19.48
CA MET A 207 2.11 -0.51 -20.01
C MET A 207 1.20 -1.31 -19.06
N ARG A 208 0.92 -0.80 -17.85
CA ARG A 208 0.13 -1.53 -16.83
C ARG A 208 -1.33 -1.74 -17.21
N LEU A 209 -1.92 -0.88 -18.04
CA LEU A 209 -3.31 -1.05 -18.47
C LEU A 209 -3.45 -2.22 -19.43
N PHE A 210 -2.52 -2.33 -20.39
CA PHE A 210 -2.41 -3.49 -21.27
C PHE A 210 -2.19 -4.79 -20.49
N LEU A 211 -1.29 -4.79 -19.51
CA LEU A 211 -1.04 -5.96 -18.67
C LEU A 211 -2.29 -6.36 -17.86
N GLY A 212 -3.02 -5.39 -17.33
CA GLY A 212 -4.32 -5.60 -16.68
C GLY A 212 -5.36 -6.19 -17.64
N LYS A 213 -5.46 -5.67 -18.86
CA LYS A 213 -6.35 -6.18 -19.91
C LYS A 213 -6.03 -7.62 -20.28
N ASN A 214 -4.76 -7.94 -20.53
CA ASN A 214 -4.32 -9.29 -20.83
C ASN A 214 -4.67 -10.26 -19.71
N ALA A 215 -4.50 -9.86 -18.45
CA ALA A 215 -4.89 -10.70 -17.32
C ALA A 215 -6.41 -10.93 -17.27
N LEU A 216 -7.21 -9.89 -17.53
CA LEU A 216 -8.68 -10.01 -17.60
C LEU A 216 -9.12 -10.95 -18.72
N ASP A 217 -8.51 -10.86 -19.90
CA ASP A 217 -8.83 -11.71 -21.04
C ASP A 217 -8.37 -13.17 -20.81
N THR A 218 -7.23 -13.36 -20.13
CA THR A 218 -6.67 -14.69 -19.83
C THR A 218 -7.43 -15.42 -18.73
N TYR A 219 -7.72 -14.72 -17.63
CA TYR A 219 -8.24 -15.34 -16.42
C TYR A 219 -9.75 -15.15 -16.25
N GLY A 220 -10.37 -14.24 -17.00
CA GLY A 220 -11.72 -13.74 -16.75
C GLY A 220 -11.77 -12.89 -15.48
N LEU A 221 -12.99 -12.52 -15.07
CA LEU A 221 -13.23 -11.81 -13.81
C LEU A 221 -13.82 -12.76 -12.76
N PRO A 222 -12.99 -13.44 -11.94
CA PRO A 222 -13.49 -14.38 -10.95
C PRO A 222 -14.17 -13.65 -9.78
N LEU A 223 -15.28 -14.19 -9.28
CA LEU A 223 -15.97 -13.64 -8.11
C LEU A 223 -15.17 -13.86 -6.81
N PHE A 224 -14.48 -15.00 -6.70
CA PHE A 224 -13.76 -15.45 -5.49
C PHE A 224 -12.38 -16.03 -5.83
N GLY A 225 -11.61 -15.28 -6.62
CA GLY A 225 -10.25 -15.63 -7.02
C GLY A 225 -10.19 -16.79 -8.00
N LYS A 226 -9.00 -17.04 -8.53
CA LYS A 226 -8.75 -18.14 -9.46
C LYS A 226 -7.47 -18.88 -9.07
N ALA A 227 -7.57 -20.20 -8.94
CA ALA A 227 -6.41 -21.05 -8.71
C ALA A 227 -5.44 -20.98 -9.91
N GLY A 228 -4.14 -21.10 -9.64
CA GLY A 228 -3.11 -21.16 -10.67
C GLY A 228 -2.83 -19.84 -11.40
N VAL A 229 -3.33 -18.70 -10.91
CA VAL A 229 -2.94 -17.38 -11.43
C VAL A 229 -1.44 -17.18 -11.20
N LYS A 230 -0.70 -16.91 -12.28
CA LYS A 230 0.73 -16.62 -12.23
C LYS A 230 1.01 -15.27 -12.89
N PHE A 231 1.58 -14.36 -12.11
CA PHE A 231 2.15 -13.11 -12.59
C PHE A 231 3.67 -13.25 -12.62
N ILE A 232 4.21 -13.31 -13.83
CA ILE A 232 5.62 -13.52 -14.16
C ILE A 232 6.23 -12.14 -14.42
N GLY A 233 7.22 -11.78 -13.60
CA GLY A 233 7.97 -10.54 -13.71
C GLY A 233 9.46 -10.76 -13.48
N TYR A 234 10.23 -9.68 -13.44
CA TYR A 234 11.69 -9.69 -13.23
C TYR A 234 12.11 -9.90 -11.76
N GLY A 235 11.17 -10.18 -10.86
CA GLY A 235 11.48 -10.36 -9.44
C GLY A 235 12.37 -11.58 -9.23
N GLY A 236 13.54 -11.37 -8.60
CA GLY A 236 14.47 -12.44 -8.23
C GLY A 236 15.37 -12.95 -9.35
N THR A 237 15.29 -12.42 -10.57
CA THR A 237 16.18 -12.77 -11.69
C THR A 237 16.53 -11.56 -12.55
N THR A 238 17.80 -11.43 -12.93
CA THR A 238 18.27 -10.41 -13.88
C THR A 238 18.23 -10.90 -15.33
N GLU A 239 17.84 -12.16 -15.56
CA GLU A 239 17.72 -12.75 -16.89
C GLU A 239 16.47 -12.24 -17.63
N SER A 240 16.47 -12.39 -18.96
CA SER A 240 15.33 -12.02 -19.79
C SER A 240 14.13 -12.91 -19.51
N VAL A 241 12.98 -12.29 -19.24
CA VAL A 241 11.72 -13.00 -18.98
C VAL A 241 10.87 -13.01 -20.26
N HIS A 242 10.83 -14.15 -20.95
CA HIS A 242 10.13 -14.29 -22.23
C HIS A 242 8.60 -14.16 -22.16
N SER A 243 7.99 -14.34 -20.99
CA SER A 243 6.53 -14.30 -20.80
C SER A 243 6.12 -13.31 -19.72
N TYR A 244 6.70 -12.11 -19.73
CA TYR A 244 6.36 -11.06 -18.78
C TYR A 244 4.87 -10.71 -18.86
N ASN A 245 4.15 -10.89 -17.75
CA ASN A 245 2.74 -10.54 -17.62
C ASN A 245 2.39 -9.96 -16.24
N TYR A 246 3.39 -9.43 -15.53
CA TYR A 246 3.21 -8.99 -14.16
C TYR A 246 2.28 -7.77 -14.06
N VAL A 247 1.20 -7.89 -13.27
CA VAL A 247 0.24 -6.82 -13.01
C VAL A 247 0.62 -6.11 -11.72
N ASP A 248 1.16 -4.90 -11.82
CA ASP A 248 1.59 -4.15 -10.64
C ASP A 248 0.42 -3.50 -9.87
N SER A 249 -0.69 -3.15 -10.52
CA SER A 249 -1.79 -2.46 -9.82
C SER A 249 -2.43 -3.36 -8.76
N SER A 250 -2.39 -2.98 -7.48
CA SER A 250 -3.03 -3.74 -6.39
C SER A 250 -4.49 -4.04 -6.69
N TYR A 251 -5.22 -3.02 -7.20
CA TYR A 251 -6.64 -3.14 -7.49
C TYR A 251 -6.92 -4.23 -8.52
N ILE A 252 -6.11 -4.29 -9.58
CA ILE A 252 -6.28 -5.27 -10.66
C ILE A 252 -5.74 -6.63 -10.23
N GLN A 253 -4.56 -6.68 -9.63
CA GLN A 253 -3.92 -7.91 -9.18
C GLN A 253 -4.80 -8.68 -8.19
N MET A 254 -5.42 -7.98 -7.24
CA MET A 254 -6.30 -8.58 -6.23
C MET A 254 -7.58 -9.19 -6.81
N LEU A 255 -8.08 -8.71 -7.96
CA LEU A 255 -9.24 -9.33 -8.61
C LEU A 255 -8.96 -10.77 -9.00
N PHE A 256 -7.72 -11.11 -9.34
CA PHE A 256 -7.35 -12.47 -9.72
C PHE A 256 -6.99 -13.33 -8.52
N TYR A 257 -6.25 -12.78 -7.56
CA TYR A 257 -5.87 -13.53 -6.36
C TYR A 257 -7.04 -13.77 -5.40
N TYR A 258 -7.92 -12.79 -5.23
CA TYR A 258 -8.99 -12.85 -4.22
C TYR A 258 -10.38 -12.82 -4.83
N GLY A 259 -10.57 -12.16 -5.97
CA GLY A 259 -11.87 -12.07 -6.63
C GLY A 259 -12.56 -10.73 -6.46
N LEU A 260 -13.54 -10.48 -7.33
CA LEU A 260 -14.32 -9.24 -7.34
C LEU A 260 -15.00 -8.96 -5.99
N ILE A 261 -15.64 -9.97 -5.38
CA ILE A 261 -16.42 -9.78 -4.15
C ILE A 261 -15.51 -9.37 -2.96
N PRO A 262 -14.41 -10.08 -2.68
CA PRO A 262 -13.44 -9.65 -1.66
C PRO A 262 -12.86 -8.25 -1.89
N VAL A 263 -12.55 -7.90 -3.15
CA VAL A 263 -11.99 -6.58 -3.48
C VAL A 263 -13.01 -5.47 -3.21
N VAL A 264 -14.26 -5.65 -3.66
CA VAL A 264 -15.35 -4.70 -3.39
C VAL A 264 -15.59 -4.57 -1.88
N LEU A 265 -15.57 -5.68 -1.13
CA LEU A 265 -15.69 -5.67 0.32
C LEU A 265 -14.58 -4.83 0.98
N LEU A 266 -13.32 -5.02 0.60
CA LEU A 266 -12.19 -4.24 1.13
C LEU A 266 -12.33 -2.74 0.82
N VAL A 267 -12.76 -2.39 -0.40
CA VAL A 267 -13.01 -0.99 -0.79
C VAL A 267 -14.10 -0.38 0.08
N LEU A 268 -15.22 -1.09 0.30
CA LEU A 268 -16.30 -0.60 1.16
C LEU A 268 -15.82 -0.42 2.60
N ILE A 269 -15.09 -1.39 3.15
CA ILE A 269 -14.54 -1.29 4.51
C ILE A 269 -13.63 -0.08 4.63
N TYR A 270 -12.72 0.13 3.66
CA TYR A 270 -11.87 1.32 3.60
C TYR A 270 -12.70 2.60 3.61
N VAL A 271 -13.75 2.70 2.77
CA VAL A 271 -14.57 3.92 2.67
C VAL A 271 -15.25 4.24 3.99
N PHE A 272 -15.89 3.25 4.62
CA PHE A 272 -16.59 3.46 5.89
C PHE A 272 -15.63 3.75 7.05
N ALA A 273 -14.50 3.06 7.11
CA ALA A 273 -13.46 3.35 8.11
C ALA A 273 -12.88 4.77 7.91
N SER A 274 -12.55 5.15 6.68
CA SER A 274 -12.01 6.47 6.36
C SER A 274 -13.02 7.59 6.62
N LYS A 275 -14.33 7.35 6.41
CA LYS A 275 -15.40 8.29 6.83
C LYS A 275 -15.41 8.50 8.34
N LYS A 276 -15.17 7.44 9.13
CA LYS A 276 -15.05 7.55 10.59
C LYS A 276 -13.82 8.37 10.98
N VAL A 277 -12.66 8.13 10.34
CA VAL A 277 -11.43 8.91 10.53
C VAL A 277 -11.66 10.40 10.22
N HIS A 278 -12.35 10.69 9.10
CA HIS A 278 -12.73 12.05 8.72
C HIS A 278 -13.62 12.72 9.79
N LYS A 279 -14.66 12.02 10.27
CA LYS A 279 -15.53 12.54 11.35
C LYS A 279 -14.78 12.79 12.66
N GLN A 280 -13.71 12.04 12.92
CA GLN A 280 -12.82 12.22 14.07
C GLN A 280 -11.79 13.34 13.86
N LYS A 281 -11.80 14.02 12.70
CA LYS A 281 -10.87 15.09 12.33
C LYS A 281 -9.39 14.68 12.35
N LYS A 282 -9.11 13.38 12.13
CA LYS A 282 -7.75 12.82 12.04
C LYS A 282 -7.24 12.94 10.61
N TYR A 283 -7.10 14.18 10.12
CA TYR A 283 -6.85 14.47 8.72
C TYR A 283 -5.45 14.06 8.25
N LEU A 284 -4.44 14.08 9.12
CA LEU A 284 -3.11 13.54 8.78
C LEU A 284 -3.20 12.05 8.44
N PHE A 285 -3.86 11.27 9.29
CA PHE A 285 -4.02 9.83 9.07
C PHE A 285 -4.83 9.55 7.80
N LEU A 286 -5.91 10.30 7.57
CA LEU A 286 -6.72 10.20 6.36
C LEU A 286 -5.92 10.55 5.08
N ALA A 287 -5.06 11.56 5.14
CA ALA A 287 -4.21 11.95 4.02
C ALA A 287 -3.16 10.88 3.70
N LEU A 288 -2.59 10.22 4.71
CA LEU A 288 -1.66 9.10 4.50
C LEU A 288 -2.37 7.88 3.90
N LEU A 289 -3.56 7.51 4.41
CA LEU A 289 -4.40 6.47 3.81
C LEU A 289 -4.70 6.77 2.33
N SER A 290 -5.03 8.03 2.03
CA SER A 290 -5.33 8.49 0.68
C SER A 290 -4.13 8.41 -0.25
N LEU A 291 -2.94 8.82 0.22
CA LEU A 291 -1.70 8.70 -0.54
C LEU A 291 -1.40 7.24 -0.89
N ILE A 292 -1.61 6.31 0.05
CA ILE A 292 -1.44 4.87 -0.18
C ILE A 292 -2.38 4.37 -1.27
N THR A 293 -3.65 4.80 -1.28
CA THR A 293 -4.60 4.39 -2.34
C THR A 293 -4.15 4.84 -3.73
N ILE A 294 -3.58 6.04 -3.86
CA ILE A 294 -3.02 6.53 -5.12
C ILE A 294 -1.80 5.68 -5.52
N ASN A 295 -0.89 5.43 -4.59
CA ASN A 295 0.30 4.60 -4.84
C ASN A 295 -0.10 3.18 -5.34
N CYS A 296 -1.15 2.59 -4.76
CA CYS A 296 -1.65 1.26 -5.11
C CYS A 296 -2.30 1.15 -6.50
N MET A 297 -2.47 2.26 -7.23
CA MET A 297 -2.81 2.21 -8.65
C MET A 297 -1.69 1.57 -9.47
N ILE A 298 -0.43 1.76 -9.05
CA ILE A 298 0.79 1.42 -9.80
C ILE A 298 1.66 0.42 -9.01
N GLU A 299 1.33 0.11 -7.75
CA GLU A 299 2.03 -0.84 -6.87
C GLU A 299 1.09 -1.91 -6.28
N ALA A 300 1.63 -3.08 -5.95
CA ALA A 300 0.89 -4.32 -5.63
C ALA A 300 0.73 -4.58 -4.11
N PHE A 301 0.87 -3.54 -3.28
CA PHE A 301 1.07 -3.65 -1.83
C PHE A 301 -0.12 -3.25 -0.96
N TRP A 302 -1.32 -3.02 -1.52
CA TRP A 302 -2.44 -2.44 -0.74
C TRP A 302 -2.82 -3.25 0.51
N ILE A 303 -2.84 -4.58 0.43
CA ILE A 303 -3.09 -5.47 1.58
C ILE A 303 -1.93 -6.45 1.82
N ARG A 304 -0.68 -5.96 1.78
CA ARG A 304 0.49 -6.74 2.19
C ARG A 304 1.08 -6.17 3.48
N PRO A 305 0.95 -6.83 4.64
CA PRO A 305 1.31 -6.22 5.94
C PRO A 305 2.81 -5.98 6.12
N GLY A 306 3.68 -6.70 5.38
CA GLY A 306 5.11 -6.41 5.33
C GLY A 306 5.46 -5.07 4.69
N TYR A 307 4.51 -4.48 3.94
CA TYR A 307 4.63 -3.19 3.29
C TYR A 307 3.60 -2.22 3.91
N ASN A 308 2.31 -2.38 3.61
CA ASN A 308 1.27 -1.47 4.05
C ASN A 308 0.59 -1.91 5.34
N ILE A 309 1.09 -1.44 6.49
CA ILE A 309 0.42 -1.68 7.79
C ILE A 309 -0.85 -0.83 7.97
N PHE A 310 -0.98 0.32 7.28
CA PHE A 310 -2.07 1.27 7.51
C PHE A 310 -3.44 0.67 7.16
N MET A 311 -3.54 -0.14 6.10
CA MET A 311 -4.80 -0.84 5.78
C MET A 311 -5.26 -1.77 6.89
N PHE A 312 -4.35 -2.33 7.68
CA PHE A 312 -4.68 -3.22 8.79
C PHE A 312 -5.13 -2.46 10.03
N THR A 313 -4.80 -1.17 10.12
CA THR A 313 -5.19 -0.30 11.24
C THR A 313 -6.54 0.40 11.06
N ILE A 314 -7.31 0.09 10.02
CA ILE A 314 -8.61 0.75 9.74
C ILE A 314 -9.67 0.55 10.83
N PHE A 315 -9.54 -0.51 11.63
CA PHE A 315 -10.38 -0.79 12.80
C PHE A 315 -9.71 -0.47 14.15
N ALA A 316 -8.46 -0.04 14.13
CA ALA A 316 -7.71 0.36 15.31
C ALA A 316 -8.19 1.73 15.83
N ASN A 317 -7.85 2.04 17.08
CA ASN A 317 -8.22 3.30 17.73
C ASN A 317 -7.15 4.36 17.48
N LEU A 318 -7.61 5.52 17.01
CA LEU A 318 -6.82 6.74 16.87
C LEU A 318 -7.04 7.60 18.11
N TYR A 319 -6.10 7.57 19.04
CA TYR A 319 -6.12 8.42 20.23
C TYR A 319 -5.38 9.74 20.00
N ASP A 320 -5.85 10.80 20.64
CA ASP A 320 -5.03 12.01 20.84
C ASP A 320 -3.93 11.71 21.85
N ILE A 321 -2.71 12.19 21.61
CA ILE A 321 -1.55 11.92 22.48
C ILE A 321 -1.83 12.42 23.91
N GLN A 322 -2.47 13.57 24.07
CA GLN A 322 -2.89 14.12 25.37
C GLN A 322 -3.89 13.22 26.13
N ASN A 323 -4.75 12.49 25.42
CA ASN A 323 -5.71 11.56 26.04
C ASN A 323 -5.05 10.21 26.38
N LYS A 324 -3.94 9.87 25.73
CA LYS A 324 -3.17 8.65 25.96
C LYS A 324 -2.33 8.75 27.23
N GLU A 325 -1.59 9.85 27.41
CA GLU A 325 -0.81 10.08 28.65
C GLU A 325 -1.70 10.02 29.90
N LYS A 326 -2.89 10.61 29.86
CA LYS A 326 -3.88 10.53 30.95
C LYS A 326 -4.39 9.12 31.23
N ARG A 327 -4.30 8.20 30.26
CA ARG A 327 -4.77 6.82 30.40
C ARG A 327 -3.65 5.89 30.88
N GLU A 328 -2.43 6.10 30.40
CA GLU A 328 -1.23 5.41 30.91
C GLU A 328 -0.93 5.75 32.37
N VAL A 329 -1.30 6.96 32.83
CA VAL A 329 -1.21 7.35 34.26
C VAL A 329 -2.36 6.76 35.11
N ARG A 330 -3.44 6.28 34.49
CA ARG A 330 -4.63 5.71 35.18
C ARG A 330 -4.68 4.18 35.18
N LEU A 331 -3.79 3.53 34.45
CA LEU A 331 -3.55 2.10 34.45
C LEU A 331 -2.33 1.83 35.33
#